data_AF-A0A7Y0FIM6-F1
#
_entry.id   AF-A0A7Y0FIM6-F1
#
_cell.length_a   1.000
_cell.length_b   1.000
_cell.length_c   1.000
_cell.angle_alpha   90.00
_cell.angle_beta   90.00
_cell.angle_gamma   90.00
#
_symmetry.space_group_name_H-M   'P 1'
#
loop_
_entity.id
_entity.type
_entity.pdbx_description
1 polymer ?
#
loop_
_entity_poly.entity_id
_entity_poly.type
_entity_poly.pdbx_seq_one_letter_code
_entity_poly.pdbx_strand_id
1 'polypeptide(L)'
;MKKIVLLILLSFFSFSFGQSLNNFPAKNEDFSAFLMNYETPFQGTIADNETIIKVKVEKAVKNPEKQEQYFISGYSEVKEGNHAKFSGEIIFTQRYNVKDLPDDMLVFGDFVLKETESGEHSGVFTGKIRIQSQKVITKTSRASVTWKGKWKNYSQTLEYEAWWANFVPTDISKVIFK
;
A
#
# COMPACT_ATOMS: atom_id res chain seq x y z
N MET A 1 13.97 -9.40 -53.99
CA MET A 1 15.04 -9.64 -53.01
C MET A 1 15.15 -8.42 -52.09
N LYS A 2 15.09 -8.64 -50.76
CA LYS A 2 15.58 -7.79 -49.64
C LYS A 2 15.06 -6.32 -49.59
N LYS A 3 14.03 -5.96 -48.81
CA LYS A 3 13.93 -5.83 -47.33
C LYS A 3 15.17 -5.20 -46.67
N ILE A 4 15.10 -3.88 -46.41
CA ILE A 4 15.91 -3.11 -45.44
C ILE A 4 14.93 -2.09 -44.85
N VAL A 5 14.28 -2.39 -43.72
CA VAL A 5 14.67 -2.02 -42.35
C VAL A 5 14.70 -0.51 -42.14
N LEU A 6 13.60 0.03 -41.62
CA LEU A 6 13.65 1.21 -40.74
C LEU A 6 12.56 1.06 -39.67
N LEU A 7 12.88 0.22 -38.70
CA LEU A 7 12.14 0.05 -37.45
C LEU A 7 12.58 1.19 -36.52
N ILE A 8 11.85 2.31 -36.53
CA ILE A 8 12.10 3.41 -35.61
C ILE A 8 11.64 2.98 -34.22
N LEU A 9 12.61 2.98 -33.30
CA LEU A 9 12.47 2.74 -31.88
C LEU A 9 11.41 3.67 -31.26
N LEU A 10 10.29 3.09 -30.85
CA LEU A 10 9.48 3.60 -29.75
C LEU A 10 9.69 2.66 -28.56
N SER A 11 10.83 2.84 -27.90
CA SER A 11 11.21 2.12 -26.69
C SER A 11 11.48 3.12 -25.59
N PHE A 12 10.44 3.71 -25.00
CA PHE A 12 10.57 4.34 -23.69
C PHE A 12 9.28 4.19 -22.87
N PHE A 13 9.46 3.53 -21.73
CA PHE A 13 8.52 3.35 -20.60
C PHE A 13 7.38 2.36 -20.77
N SER A 14 7.73 1.09 -21.00
CA SER A 14 7.03 0.03 -20.29
C SER A 14 7.40 0.10 -18.81
N PHE A 15 6.66 0.88 -18.01
CA PHE A 15 6.53 0.56 -16.58
C PHE A 15 5.69 -0.72 -16.52
N SER A 16 6.32 -1.84 -16.83
CA SER A 16 5.79 -3.16 -16.55
C SER A 16 5.84 -3.34 -15.04
N PHE A 17 4.82 -2.83 -14.34
CA PHE A 17 4.48 -3.37 -13.03
C PHE A 17 4.33 -4.88 -13.24
N GLY A 18 5.18 -5.65 -12.55
CA GLY A 18 5.32 -7.08 -12.75
C GLY A 18 3.95 -7.75 -12.79
N GLN A 19 3.75 -8.60 -13.79
CA GLN A 19 2.62 -9.53 -13.78
C GLN A 19 2.74 -10.38 -12.52
N SER A 20 1.89 -10.11 -11.53
CA SER A 20 1.68 -11.00 -10.40
C SER A 20 1.24 -12.34 -10.97
N LEU A 21 2.06 -13.37 -10.75
CA LEU A 21 1.73 -14.74 -11.14
C LEU A 21 0.41 -15.13 -10.49
N ASN A 22 -0.58 -15.41 -11.35
CA ASN A 22 -1.90 -15.92 -11.02
C ASN A 22 -1.82 -17.00 -9.93
N ASN A 23 -2.12 -16.61 -8.69
CA ASN A 23 -2.78 -17.39 -7.63
C ASN A 23 -2.45 -16.76 -6.27
N PHE A 24 -2.87 -15.53 -6.02
CA PHE A 24 -2.97 -15.05 -4.65
C PHE A 24 -3.94 -15.98 -3.89
N PRO A 25 -3.47 -16.75 -2.89
CA PRO A 25 -4.22 -17.86 -2.32
C PRO A 25 -5.25 -17.41 -1.28
N ALA A 26 -5.69 -16.16 -1.33
CA ALA A 26 -6.66 -15.56 -0.41
C ALA A 26 -7.90 -15.01 -1.15
N LYS A 27 -8.48 -15.87 -1.98
CA LYS A 27 -9.63 -15.57 -2.85
C LYS A 27 -10.91 -15.25 -2.06
N ASN A 28 -11.09 -15.91 -0.92
CA ASN A 28 -12.31 -15.81 -0.11
C ASN A 28 -12.16 -14.87 1.09
N GLU A 29 -10.93 -14.49 1.42
CA GLU A 29 -10.60 -13.58 2.51
C GLU A 29 -10.91 -12.13 2.11
N ASP A 30 -11.52 -11.38 3.02
CA ASP A 30 -11.76 -9.95 2.86
C ASP A 30 -10.90 -9.18 3.86
N PHE A 31 -9.94 -8.42 3.33
CA PHE A 31 -9.00 -7.62 4.11
C PHE A 31 -9.49 -6.18 4.34
N SER A 32 -10.68 -5.80 3.85
CA SER A 32 -11.18 -4.42 3.89
C SER A 32 -11.17 -3.85 5.32
N ALA A 33 -11.59 -4.63 6.31
CA ALA A 33 -11.59 -4.19 7.71
C ALA A 33 -10.19 -3.91 8.27
N PHE A 34 -9.18 -4.70 7.87
CA PHE A 34 -7.78 -4.48 8.25
C PHE A 34 -7.23 -3.23 7.55
N LEU A 35 -7.53 -3.06 6.26
CA LEU A 35 -7.11 -1.89 5.48
C LEU A 35 -7.73 -0.59 6.01
N MET A 36 -8.97 -0.64 6.47
CA MET A 36 -9.67 0.48 7.12
C MET A 36 -9.30 0.66 8.58
N ASN A 37 -8.49 -0.26 9.14
CA ASN A 37 -8.10 -0.30 10.55
C ASN A 37 -9.27 -0.03 11.50
N TYR A 38 -10.42 -0.65 11.22
CA TYR A 38 -11.63 -0.49 12.02
C TYR A 38 -12.00 0.97 12.28
N GLU A 39 -11.92 1.81 11.24
CA GLU A 39 -12.24 3.24 11.24
C GLU A 39 -11.27 4.13 12.05
N THR A 40 -10.19 3.55 12.56
CA THR A 40 -9.15 4.28 13.29
C THR A 40 -7.98 4.63 12.36
N PRO A 41 -7.42 5.86 12.41
CA PRO A 41 -6.26 6.20 11.59
C PRO A 41 -5.04 5.35 11.95
N PHE A 42 -4.27 4.95 10.94
CA PHE A 42 -2.89 4.53 11.13
C PHE A 42 -2.03 5.73 11.54
N GLN A 43 -0.92 5.46 12.23
CA GLN A 43 0.04 6.49 12.63
C GLN A 43 1.46 6.06 12.26
N GLY A 44 2.30 7.03 11.91
CA GLY A 44 3.73 6.82 11.69
C GLY A 44 4.42 8.13 11.34
N THR A 45 5.43 8.07 10.48
CA THR A 45 6.21 9.26 10.12
C THR A 45 6.35 9.44 8.61
N ILE A 46 6.55 10.68 8.20
CA ILE A 46 6.94 11.10 6.85
C ILE A 46 8.14 12.03 6.96
N ALA A 47 9.06 11.93 6.00
CA ALA A 47 10.34 12.63 5.97
C ALA A 47 11.31 12.25 7.12
N ASP A 48 12.58 12.57 6.93
CA ASP A 48 13.68 12.16 7.81
C ASP A 48 13.68 12.86 9.18
N ASN A 49 12.87 13.90 9.33
CA ASN A 49 12.71 14.66 10.58
C ASN A 49 11.62 14.06 11.50
N GLU A 50 11.19 12.83 11.25
CA GLU A 50 10.17 12.11 12.02
C GLU A 50 8.82 12.86 12.11
N THR A 51 8.47 13.66 11.07
CA THR A 51 7.18 14.35 11.06
C THR A 51 6.05 13.34 11.14
N ILE A 52 5.16 13.48 12.12
CA ILE A 52 4.05 12.55 12.31
C ILE A 52 3.07 12.64 11.14
N ILE A 53 2.66 11.49 10.63
CA ILE A 53 1.59 11.35 9.66
C ILE A 53 0.51 10.42 10.21
N LYS A 54 -0.75 10.81 10.04
CA LYS A 54 -1.91 9.95 10.22
C LYS A 54 -2.50 9.62 8.86
N VAL A 55 -2.88 8.37 8.66
CA VAL A 55 -3.51 7.91 7.42
C VAL A 55 -4.80 7.18 7.78
N LYS A 56 -5.95 7.70 7.36
CA LYS A 56 -7.24 7.04 7.55
C LYS A 56 -7.76 6.57 6.21
N VAL A 57 -7.97 5.26 6.08
CA VAL A 57 -8.70 4.67 4.95
C VAL A 57 -10.17 4.60 5.32
N GLU A 58 -11.01 5.32 4.59
CA GLU A 58 -12.45 5.42 4.84
C GLU A 58 -13.25 4.38 4.05
N LYS A 59 -12.70 3.93 2.92
CA LYS A 59 -13.32 2.93 2.07
C LYS A 59 -12.27 2.00 1.52
N ALA A 60 -12.53 0.71 1.59
CA ALA A 60 -11.76 -0.33 0.90
C ALA A 60 -12.74 -1.28 0.19
N VAL A 61 -12.53 -1.47 -1.11
CA VAL A 61 -13.39 -2.32 -1.94
C VAL A 61 -12.51 -3.33 -2.67
N LYS A 62 -12.75 -4.62 -2.41
CA LYS A 62 -12.13 -5.71 -3.14
C LYS A 62 -12.58 -5.68 -4.61
N ASN A 63 -11.64 -5.79 -5.54
CA ASN A 63 -11.96 -5.87 -6.96
C ASN A 63 -12.59 -7.26 -7.25
N PRO A 64 -13.82 -7.33 -7.80
CA PRO A 64 -14.47 -8.60 -8.10
C PRO A 64 -13.78 -9.40 -9.22
N GLU A 65 -13.09 -8.72 -10.14
CA GLU A 65 -12.37 -9.36 -11.26
C GLU A 65 -10.95 -9.80 -10.87
N LYS A 66 -10.33 -9.09 -9.93
CA LYS A 66 -8.96 -9.31 -9.45
C LYS A 66 -8.94 -9.35 -7.93
N GLN A 67 -9.14 -10.53 -7.35
CA GLN A 67 -9.38 -10.68 -5.91
C GLN A 67 -8.19 -10.29 -5.02
N GLU A 68 -6.99 -10.19 -5.59
CA GLU A 68 -5.79 -9.66 -4.95
C GLU A 68 -5.76 -8.12 -4.89
N GLN A 69 -6.61 -7.44 -5.65
CA GLN A 69 -6.62 -5.98 -5.78
C GLN A 69 -7.73 -5.37 -4.91
N TYR A 70 -7.39 -4.26 -4.26
CA TYR A 70 -8.33 -3.43 -3.51
C TYR A 70 -8.24 -1.99 -3.98
N PHE A 71 -9.39 -1.36 -4.20
CA PHE A 71 -9.49 0.08 -4.38
C PHE A 71 -9.78 0.74 -3.05
N ILE A 72 -8.97 1.73 -2.67
CA ILE A 72 -9.10 2.41 -1.39
C ILE A 72 -9.20 3.93 -1.55
N SER A 73 -9.87 4.58 -0.60
CA SER A 73 -9.91 6.03 -0.50
C SER A 73 -9.95 6.48 0.95
N GLY A 74 -9.47 7.68 1.21
CA GLY A 74 -9.42 8.25 2.55
C GLY A 74 -8.65 9.55 2.58
N TYR A 75 -7.95 9.82 3.69
CA TYR A 75 -7.11 11.02 3.84
C TYR A 75 -5.83 10.78 4.63
N SER A 76 -4.81 11.55 4.29
CA SER A 76 -3.58 11.74 5.07
C SER A 76 -3.67 13.05 5.86
N GLU A 77 -2.98 13.10 6.99
CA GLU A 77 -2.93 14.28 7.86
C GLU A 77 -1.53 14.38 8.48
N VAL A 78 -0.81 15.46 8.19
CA VAL A 78 0.53 15.74 8.72
C VAL A 78 0.50 16.82 9.82
N LYS A 79 -0.46 17.75 9.70
CA LYS A 79 -0.75 18.79 10.71
C LYS A 79 -2.21 18.68 11.08
N GLU A 80 -2.52 18.93 12.34
CA GLU A 80 -3.88 18.82 12.86
C GLU A 80 -4.87 19.62 12.02
N GLY A 81 -5.91 18.93 11.52
CA GLY A 81 -6.97 19.53 10.70
C GLY A 81 -6.62 19.77 9.22
N ASN A 82 -5.38 19.48 8.78
CA ASN A 82 -4.99 19.57 7.38
C ASN A 82 -5.10 18.19 6.70
N HIS A 83 -6.28 17.89 6.17
CA HIS A 83 -6.57 16.62 5.51
C HIS A 83 -6.32 16.68 4.00
N ALA A 84 -5.39 15.87 3.51
CA ALA A 84 -5.21 15.63 2.09
C ALA A 84 -5.94 14.34 1.69
N LYS A 85 -7.00 14.47 0.89
CA LYS A 85 -7.77 13.30 0.42
C LYS A 85 -6.97 12.50 -0.58
N PHE A 86 -7.05 11.18 -0.54
CA PHE A 86 -6.43 10.30 -1.52
C PHE A 86 -7.39 9.23 -2.03
N SER A 87 -7.07 8.71 -3.21
CA SER A 87 -7.60 7.45 -3.74
C SER A 87 -6.48 6.62 -4.34
N GLY A 88 -6.64 5.30 -4.35
CA GLY A 88 -5.55 4.44 -4.76
C GLY A 88 -5.93 2.99 -4.84
N GLU A 89 -4.90 2.18 -5.03
CA GLU A 89 -5.02 0.74 -5.13
C GLU A 89 -3.94 0.02 -4.32
N ILE A 90 -4.28 -1.19 -3.94
CA ILE A 90 -3.39 -2.16 -3.32
C ILE A 90 -3.47 -3.42 -4.15
N ILE A 91 -2.33 -4.05 -4.42
CA ILE A 91 -2.26 -5.34 -5.10
C ILE A 91 -1.49 -6.28 -4.17
N PHE A 92 -2.19 -7.27 -3.60
CA PHE A 92 -1.55 -8.32 -2.81
C PHE A 92 -0.79 -9.28 -3.72
N THR A 93 0.45 -9.59 -3.34
CA THR A 93 1.39 -10.35 -4.17
C THR A 93 1.81 -11.66 -3.51
N GLN A 94 1.86 -11.72 -2.18
CA GLN A 94 2.36 -12.89 -1.46
C GLN A 94 1.57 -13.18 -0.19
N ARG A 95 1.50 -14.46 0.17
CA ARG A 95 0.96 -14.97 1.43
C ARG A 95 1.92 -16.02 1.98
N TYR A 96 2.24 -15.93 3.27
CA TYR A 96 3.07 -16.90 3.98
C TYR A 96 2.40 -17.35 5.28
N ASN A 97 2.70 -18.56 5.71
CA ASN A 97 2.41 -18.99 7.08
C ASN A 97 3.44 -18.36 8.01
N VAL A 98 3.02 -18.01 9.23
CA VAL A 98 3.98 -17.53 10.23
C VAL A 98 4.66 -18.72 10.88
N LYS A 99 5.99 -18.68 10.96
CA LYS A 99 6.76 -19.73 11.63
C LYS A 99 6.33 -19.77 13.10
N ASP A 100 6.11 -20.98 13.62
CA ASP A 100 5.73 -21.24 15.02
C ASP A 100 4.34 -20.71 15.44
N LEU A 101 3.58 -20.10 14.52
CA LEU A 101 2.19 -19.66 14.71
C LEU A 101 1.29 -20.21 13.58
N PRO A 102 0.85 -21.48 13.69
CA PRO A 102 0.19 -22.20 12.59
C PRO A 102 -1.16 -21.60 12.18
N ASP A 103 -1.81 -20.84 13.05
CA ASP A 103 -3.10 -20.19 12.77
C ASP A 103 -2.93 -18.78 12.18
N ASP A 104 -1.71 -18.27 12.11
CA ASP A 104 -1.41 -16.94 11.60
C ASP A 104 -0.85 -16.98 10.17
N MET A 105 -1.03 -15.87 9.48
CA MET A 105 -0.48 -15.62 8.16
C MET A 105 0.12 -14.23 8.04
N LEU A 106 1.07 -14.12 7.11
CA LEU A 106 1.57 -12.86 6.58
C LEU A 106 1.04 -12.67 5.17
N VAL A 107 0.52 -11.50 4.89
CA VAL A 107 0.08 -11.06 3.57
C VAL A 107 0.87 -9.83 3.20
N PHE A 108 1.33 -9.80 1.97
CA PHE A 108 2.15 -8.72 1.43
C PHE A 108 1.58 -8.20 0.13
N GLY A 109 1.73 -6.91 -0.10
CA GLY A 109 1.29 -6.27 -1.34
C GLY A 109 2.03 -4.98 -1.64
N ASP A 110 1.81 -4.48 -2.84
CA ASP A 110 2.25 -3.17 -3.27
C ASP A 110 1.05 -2.21 -3.25
N PHE A 111 1.30 -0.92 -3.02
CA PHE A 111 0.26 0.09 -3.01
C PHE A 111 0.66 1.35 -3.78
N VAL A 112 -0.35 2.03 -4.30
CA VAL A 112 -0.25 3.36 -4.92
C VAL A 112 -1.44 4.20 -4.46
N LEU A 113 -1.18 5.29 -3.74
CA LEU A 113 -2.20 6.25 -3.28
C LEU A 113 -1.91 7.62 -3.89
N LYS A 114 -2.90 8.26 -4.51
CA LYS A 114 -2.80 9.56 -5.16
C LYS A 114 -3.64 10.58 -4.42
N GLU A 115 -3.04 11.66 -3.96
CA GLU A 115 -3.76 12.76 -3.31
C GLU A 115 -4.57 13.55 -4.35
N THR A 116 -5.78 13.99 -4.00
CA THR A 116 -6.75 14.54 -4.98
C THR A 116 -6.45 16.00 -5.34
N GLU A 117 -5.82 16.74 -4.43
CA GLU A 117 -5.46 18.14 -4.67
C GLU A 117 -4.23 18.23 -5.58
N SER A 118 -4.11 19.35 -6.30
CA SER A 118 -2.94 19.67 -7.10
C SER A 118 -2.20 20.85 -6.44
N GLY A 119 -0.96 20.61 -6.05
CA GLY A 119 -0.12 21.61 -5.38
C GLY A 119 1.26 21.06 -5.03
N GLU A 120 2.15 21.92 -4.53
CA GLU A 120 3.51 21.50 -4.12
C GLU A 120 3.51 20.45 -2.99
N HIS A 121 2.44 20.44 -2.20
CA HIS A 121 2.23 19.54 -1.06
C HIS A 121 1.19 18.45 -1.34
N SER A 122 0.92 18.17 -2.61
CA SER A 122 0.10 17.03 -3.02
C SER A 122 0.90 16.09 -3.89
N GLY A 123 0.73 14.80 -3.68
CA GLY A 123 1.57 13.81 -4.32
C GLY A 123 1.01 12.41 -4.37
N VAL A 124 1.94 11.48 -4.59
CA VAL A 124 1.66 10.06 -4.74
C VAL A 124 2.47 9.30 -3.70
N PHE A 125 1.79 8.53 -2.86
CA PHE A 125 2.42 7.50 -2.06
C PHE A 125 2.56 6.22 -2.89
N THR A 126 3.75 5.62 -2.89
CA THR A 126 4.00 4.31 -3.50
C THR A 126 4.82 3.47 -2.53
N GLY A 127 4.51 2.18 -2.40
CA GLY A 127 5.22 1.35 -1.43
C GLY A 127 4.67 -0.05 -1.27
N LYS A 128 4.95 -0.62 -0.11
CA LYS A 128 4.57 -1.98 0.28
C LYS A 128 3.74 -2.01 1.56
N ILE A 129 2.79 -2.93 1.61
CA ILE A 129 1.94 -3.21 2.76
C ILE A 129 2.19 -4.63 3.27
N ARG A 130 2.31 -4.78 4.59
CA ARG A 130 2.35 -6.05 5.31
C ARG A 130 1.16 -6.14 6.24
N ILE A 131 0.46 -7.26 6.21
CA ILE A 131 -0.61 -7.61 7.14
C ILE A 131 -0.22 -8.92 7.83
N GLN A 132 -0.27 -8.92 9.16
CA GLN A 132 -0.20 -10.15 9.96
C GLN A 132 -1.54 -10.35 10.65
N SER A 133 -2.19 -11.48 10.40
CA SER A 133 -3.50 -11.80 10.97
C SER A 133 -3.65 -13.31 11.15
N GLN A 134 -4.71 -13.72 11.86
CA GLN A 134 -5.20 -15.09 11.80
C GLN A 134 -5.61 -15.44 10.36
N LYS A 135 -5.49 -16.71 9.99
CA LYS A 135 -5.90 -17.26 8.68
C LYS A 135 -7.41 -17.21 8.47
N VAL A 136 -8.18 -17.44 9.52
CA VAL A 136 -9.64 -17.36 9.51
C VAL A 136 -10.05 -15.94 9.92
N ILE A 137 -10.54 -15.17 8.96
CA ILE A 137 -10.99 -13.78 9.20
C ILE A 137 -12.45 -13.77 9.63
N THR A 138 -12.70 -13.17 10.78
CA THR A 138 -14.02 -12.96 11.37
C THR A 138 -14.25 -11.47 11.62
N LYS A 139 -15.47 -11.08 12.01
CA LYS A 139 -15.78 -9.68 12.34
C LYS A 139 -14.97 -9.13 13.52
N THR A 140 -14.51 -9.99 14.42
CA THR A 140 -13.74 -9.61 15.61
C THR A 140 -12.25 -9.84 15.44
N SER A 141 -11.81 -10.41 14.30
CA SER A 141 -10.39 -10.57 14.01
C SER A 141 -9.69 -9.22 14.11
N ARG A 142 -8.40 -9.26 14.42
CA ARG A 142 -7.52 -8.10 14.41
C ARG A 142 -6.27 -8.47 13.61
N ALA A 143 -5.62 -7.46 13.06
CA ALA A 143 -4.41 -7.63 12.31
C ALA A 143 -3.42 -6.52 12.63
N SER A 144 -2.14 -6.87 12.63
CA SER A 144 -1.08 -5.88 12.59
C SER A 144 -0.85 -5.50 11.13
N VAL A 145 -1.02 -4.22 10.82
CA VAL A 145 -0.87 -3.70 9.47
C VAL A 145 0.24 -2.65 9.47
N THR A 146 1.16 -2.77 8.51
CA THR A 146 2.28 -1.84 8.34
C THR A 146 2.41 -1.48 6.88
N TRP A 147 2.63 -0.20 6.64
CA TRP A 147 2.84 0.39 5.32
C TRP A 147 4.19 1.08 5.33
N LYS A 148 4.96 0.95 4.25
CA LYS A 148 6.14 1.77 4.02
C LYS A 148 6.34 2.01 2.54
N GLY A 149 6.78 3.21 2.23
CA GLY A 149 7.10 3.59 0.89
C GLY A 149 7.63 5.01 0.84
N LYS A 150 7.37 5.63 -0.29
CA LYS A 150 7.76 6.99 -0.57
C LYS A 150 6.54 7.82 -0.91
N TRP A 151 6.53 9.05 -0.47
CA TRP A 151 5.69 10.10 -1.01
C TRP A 151 6.50 10.95 -1.98
N LYS A 152 5.92 11.24 -3.14
CA LYS A 152 6.52 12.14 -4.13
C LYS A 152 5.49 13.14 -4.62
N ASN A 153 5.82 14.43 -4.60
CA ASN A 153 4.89 15.44 -5.09
C ASN A 153 4.68 15.36 -6.61
N TYR A 154 3.59 15.93 -7.10
CA TYR A 154 3.25 15.85 -8.53
C TYR A 154 4.27 16.53 -9.46
N SER A 155 4.93 17.59 -9.00
CA SER A 155 6.01 18.25 -9.75
C SER A 155 7.34 17.50 -9.70
N GLN A 156 7.43 16.41 -8.93
CA GLN A 156 8.60 15.55 -8.79
C GLN A 156 9.83 16.22 -8.19
N THR A 157 9.66 17.34 -7.48
CA THR A 157 10.72 18.10 -6.83
C THR A 157 10.93 17.71 -5.37
N LEU A 158 9.92 17.10 -4.72
CA LEU A 158 9.95 16.66 -3.33
C LEU A 158 9.70 15.16 -3.27
N GLU A 159 10.55 14.46 -2.51
CA GLU A 159 10.44 13.02 -2.24
C GLU A 159 10.76 12.77 -0.77
N TYR A 160 9.90 12.02 -0.09
CA TYR A 160 10.05 11.68 1.32
C TYR A 160 9.80 10.20 1.55
N GLU A 161 10.60 9.57 2.39
CA GLU A 161 10.27 8.27 2.96
C GLU A 161 9.07 8.41 3.91
N ALA A 162 8.20 7.41 3.92
CA ALA A 162 7.03 7.39 4.78
C ALA A 162 6.71 5.98 5.25
N TRP A 163 6.23 5.86 6.50
CA TRP A 163 5.68 4.62 7.01
C TRP A 163 4.54 4.91 8.00
N TRP A 164 3.61 3.98 8.12
CA TRP A 164 2.54 4.03 9.13
C TRP A 164 2.05 2.63 9.48
N ALA A 165 1.55 2.48 10.71
CA ALA A 165 1.05 1.22 11.23
C ALA A 165 -0.09 1.45 12.22
N ASN A 166 -0.78 0.37 12.62
CA ASN A 166 -1.79 0.39 13.68
C ASN A 166 -1.24 -0.07 15.05
N PHE A 167 0.08 -0.07 15.19
CA PHE A 167 0.82 -0.34 16.41
C PHE A 167 2.13 0.44 16.36
N VAL A 168 2.79 0.60 17.50
CA VAL A 168 4.12 1.23 17.58
C VAL A 168 5.18 0.13 17.43
N PRO A 169 5.90 0.06 16.29
CA PRO A 169 6.95 -0.93 16.11
C PRO A 169 8.16 -0.58 16.99
N THR A 170 8.74 -1.56 17.67
CA THR A 170 10.00 -1.39 18.44
C THR A 170 11.21 -1.20 17.53
N ASP A 171 11.14 -1.70 16.30
CA ASP A 171 12.16 -1.56 15.27
C ASP A 171 11.52 -1.67 13.88
N ILE A 172 11.31 -0.52 13.23
CA ILE A 172 10.64 -0.44 11.92
C ILE A 172 11.41 -1.23 10.84
N SER A 173 12.73 -1.39 10.97
CA SER A 173 13.55 -2.14 10.02
C SER A 173 13.30 -3.66 10.09
N LYS A 174 12.78 -4.15 11.21
CA LYS A 174 12.44 -5.57 11.42
C LYS A 174 11.01 -5.90 11.06
N VAL A 175 10.13 -4.91 11.05
CA VAL A 175 8.71 -5.07 10.68
C VAL A 175 8.53 -5.09 9.16
N ILE A 176 9.55 -4.67 8.42
CA ILE A 176 9.44 -4.37 7.00
C ILE A 176 10.44 -5.19 6.19
N PHE A 177 9.91 -5.77 5.10
CA PHE A 177 10.57 -6.46 3.99
C PHE A 177 12.10 -6.37 3.95
N LYS A 178 12.77 -7.44 4.38
CA LYS A 178 14.06 -7.83 3.81
C LYS A 178 13.84 -8.60 2.51
#